data_AF-A0A183I7B1-F1
#
_entry.id   AF-A0A183I7B1-F1
#
_cell.length_a   1.000
_cell.length_b   1.000
_cell.length_c   1.000
_cell.angle_alpha   90.00
_cell.angle_beta   90.00
_cell.angle_gamma   90.00
#
_symmetry.space_group_name_H-M   'P 1'
#
loop_
_entity.id
_entity.type
_entity.pdbx_description
1 polymer ?
#
loop_
_entity_poly.entity_id
_entity_poly.type
_entity_poly.pdbx_seq_one_letter_code
_entity_poly.pdbx_strand_id
1 'polypeptide(L)'
;LQPKLARVFRKGLLKAAKTTGAWIITAGINAGVVRQVAAAIDGSGSVSRVRSKIVTIGIAPWGLLKKRDSLLGQDAVVPYHPHSFSPKGRFAVLNNRHSYFLLVDNGTIGRYGADVILRKRLESYISEKRTLGNGTRSVPVVCVVVEGGTCTIKAVYDCVCMSPRVPVVICDGSGRAADLLAFAHQYVQEDG
;
A
#
# COMPACT_ATOMS: atom_id res chain seq x y z
N LEU A 1 15.51 -2.04 5.23
CA LEU A 1 15.03 -2.29 6.62
C LEU A 1 15.98 -3.22 7.36
N GLN A 2 16.42 -2.79 8.54
CA GLN A 2 17.18 -3.65 9.46
C GLN A 2 16.36 -4.90 9.84
N PRO A 3 16.97 -6.09 10.00
CA PRO A 3 16.26 -7.35 10.22
C PRO A 3 15.28 -7.33 11.41
N LYS A 4 15.69 -6.73 12.54
CA LYS A 4 14.86 -6.61 13.75
C LYS A 4 13.60 -5.79 13.48
N LEU A 5 13.76 -4.62 12.86
CA LEU A 5 12.65 -3.73 12.51
C LEU A 5 11.71 -4.38 11.49
N ALA A 6 12.26 -5.00 10.45
CA ALA A 6 11.47 -5.71 9.45
C ALA A 6 10.61 -6.82 10.09
N ARG A 7 11.16 -7.58 11.04
CA ARG A 7 10.41 -8.61 11.79
C ARG A 7 9.26 -8.01 12.60
N VAL A 8 9.51 -6.92 13.33
CA VAL A 8 8.50 -6.24 14.15
C VAL A 8 7.39 -5.67 13.28
N PHE A 9 7.75 -4.94 12.22
CA PHE A 9 6.81 -4.37 11.25
C PHE A 9 5.91 -5.45 10.64
N ARG A 10 6.50 -6.51 10.08
CA ARG A 10 5.75 -7.60 9.44
C ARG A 10 4.80 -8.30 10.41
N LYS A 11 5.25 -8.58 11.63
CA LYS A 11 4.39 -9.22 12.67
C LYS A 11 3.25 -8.30 13.09
N GLY A 12 3.54 -7.01 13.32
CA GLY A 12 2.55 -6.01 13.75
C GLY A 12 1.48 -5.79 12.69
N LEU A 13 1.88 -5.58 11.43
CA LEU A 13 0.97 -5.36 10.31
C LEU A 13 -0.02 -6.51 10.13
N LEU A 14 0.47 -7.75 10.09
CA LEU A 14 -0.39 -8.91 9.95
C LEU A 14 -1.29 -9.12 11.15
N LYS A 15 -0.78 -8.90 12.37
CA LYS A 15 -1.58 -9.02 13.58
C LYS A 15 -2.76 -8.05 13.52
N ALA A 16 -2.49 -6.77 13.24
CA ALA A 16 -3.52 -5.74 13.12
C ALA A 16 -4.59 -6.12 12.08
N ALA A 17 -4.18 -6.46 10.85
CA ALA A 17 -5.11 -6.84 9.79
C ALA A 17 -5.94 -8.08 10.15
N LYS A 18 -5.32 -9.10 10.76
CA LYS A 18 -6.03 -10.33 11.17
C LYS A 18 -7.02 -10.08 12.31
N THR A 19 -6.68 -9.25 13.28
CA THR A 19 -7.51 -9.02 14.46
C THR A 19 -8.71 -8.13 14.16
N THR A 20 -8.57 -7.18 13.24
CA THR A 20 -9.63 -6.21 12.93
C THR A 20 -10.39 -6.55 11.64
N GLY A 21 -9.86 -7.44 10.80
CA GLY A 21 -10.39 -7.66 9.45
C GLY A 21 -10.08 -6.52 8.48
N ALA A 22 -9.12 -5.64 8.82
CA ALA A 22 -8.77 -4.49 8.00
C ALA A 22 -8.13 -4.90 6.66
N TRP A 23 -8.42 -4.10 5.64
CA TRP A 23 -7.79 -4.22 4.33
C TRP A 23 -6.43 -3.52 4.32
N ILE A 24 -5.46 -4.11 3.61
CA ILE A 24 -4.15 -3.50 3.39
C ILE A 24 -4.08 -2.99 1.95
N ILE A 25 -4.06 -1.67 1.76
CA ILE A 25 -4.00 -1.04 0.43
C ILE A 25 -2.57 -0.58 0.13
N THR A 26 -1.93 -1.12 -0.91
CA THR A 26 -0.54 -0.78 -1.31
C THR A 26 -0.46 -0.45 -2.81
N ALA A 27 0.70 -0.02 -3.30
CA ALA A 27 0.90 0.26 -4.73
C ALA A 27 0.79 -1.00 -5.62
N GLY A 28 0.76 -2.20 -5.03
CA GLY A 28 0.64 -3.47 -5.76
C GLY A 28 1.87 -3.86 -6.60
N ILE A 29 2.77 -2.93 -6.90
CA ILE A 29 4.02 -3.18 -7.61
C ILE A 29 5.02 -3.91 -6.72
N ASN A 30 5.75 -4.89 -7.26
CA ASN A 30 6.72 -5.71 -6.56
C ASN A 30 8.05 -4.98 -6.25
N ALA A 31 7.97 -3.86 -5.54
CA ALA A 31 9.09 -3.01 -5.15
C ALA A 31 8.87 -2.38 -3.76
N GLY A 32 9.96 -1.92 -3.14
CA GLY A 32 9.93 -1.18 -1.88
C GLY A 32 9.14 -1.87 -0.76
N VAL A 33 8.28 -1.10 -0.08
CA VAL A 33 7.46 -1.54 1.06
C VAL A 33 6.55 -2.71 0.70
N VAL A 34 6.08 -2.80 -0.54
CA VAL A 34 5.19 -3.89 -0.99
C VAL A 34 5.87 -5.26 -0.83
N ARG A 35 7.20 -5.34 -0.99
CA ARG A 35 7.95 -6.58 -0.73
C ARG A 35 7.95 -6.97 0.75
N GLN A 36 7.92 -5.99 1.66
CA GLN A 36 7.82 -6.26 3.09
C GLN A 36 6.43 -6.78 3.46
N VAL A 37 5.37 -6.24 2.84
CA VAL A 37 3.99 -6.75 2.98
C VAL A 37 3.90 -8.18 2.47
N ALA A 38 4.43 -8.45 1.28
CA ALA A 38 4.46 -9.80 0.70
C ALA A 38 5.23 -10.80 1.59
N ALA A 39 6.42 -10.41 2.07
CA ALA A 39 7.21 -11.22 2.98
C ALA A 39 6.50 -11.46 4.33
N ALA A 40 5.68 -10.51 4.78
CA ALA A 40 4.86 -10.69 5.98
C ALA A 40 3.84 -11.83 5.74
N ILE A 41 3.11 -11.75 4.62
CA ILE A 41 2.11 -12.75 4.24
C ILE A 41 2.75 -14.14 4.12
N ASP A 42 3.92 -14.25 3.49
CA ASP A 42 4.64 -15.53 3.31
C ASP A 42 5.23 -16.08 4.61
N GLY A 43 5.83 -15.23 5.44
CA GLY A 43 6.41 -15.62 6.73
C GLY A 43 5.38 -16.04 7.78
N SER A 44 4.08 -15.94 7.49
CA SER A 44 3.02 -16.35 8.40
C SER A 44 2.74 -17.86 8.46
N GLY A 45 3.51 -18.66 7.73
CA GLY A 45 3.50 -20.13 7.81
C GLY A 45 2.34 -20.75 7.05
N SER A 46 2.65 -21.77 6.25
CA SER A 46 1.71 -22.58 5.50
C SER A 46 0.73 -23.31 6.42
N VAL A 47 -0.51 -22.83 6.50
CA VAL A 47 -1.71 -23.67 6.50
C VAL A 47 -2.69 -22.97 5.59
N SER A 48 -3.17 -23.65 4.56
CA SER A 48 -4.10 -23.16 3.53
C SER A 48 -5.35 -22.43 4.04
N ARG A 49 -5.63 -22.47 5.35
CA ARG A 49 -6.71 -21.74 6.05
C ARG A 49 -6.37 -20.28 6.43
N VAL A 50 -5.11 -19.83 6.35
CA VAL A 50 -4.68 -18.49 6.83
C VAL A 50 -4.69 -17.43 5.71
N ARG A 51 -4.48 -17.83 4.45
CA ARG A 51 -4.52 -16.93 3.29
C ARG A 51 -5.89 -16.29 3.06
N SER A 52 -6.97 -16.90 3.56
CA SER A 52 -8.35 -16.44 3.34
C SER A 52 -8.79 -15.26 4.22
N LYS A 53 -7.98 -14.81 5.20
CA LYS A 53 -8.40 -13.74 6.12
C LYS A 53 -7.82 -12.36 5.87
N ILE A 54 -6.65 -12.25 5.24
CA ILE A 54 -6.04 -10.93 4.98
C ILE A 54 -6.38 -10.51 3.55
N VAL A 55 -7.09 -9.39 3.43
CA VAL A 55 -7.38 -8.76 2.15
C VAL A 55 -6.30 -7.73 1.85
N THR A 56 -5.59 -7.93 0.75
CA THR A 56 -4.60 -6.98 0.23
C THR A 56 -5.01 -6.47 -1.14
N ILE A 57 -5.02 -5.15 -1.31
CA ILE A 57 -5.45 -4.48 -2.54
C ILE A 57 -4.26 -3.68 -3.09
N GLY A 58 -3.82 -4.02 -4.30
CA GLY A 58 -2.79 -3.30 -5.01
C GLY A 58 -3.40 -2.28 -5.97
N ILE A 59 -3.15 -0.99 -5.77
CA ILE A 59 -3.56 0.07 -6.71
C ILE A 59 -2.34 0.43 -7.55
N ALA A 60 -2.33 0.00 -8.81
CA ALA A 60 -1.16 0.10 -9.68
C ALA A 60 -1.50 0.85 -10.98
N PRO A 61 -0.60 1.72 -11.48
CA PRO A 61 -0.82 2.42 -12.74
C PRO A 61 -0.66 1.48 -13.95
N TRP A 62 -1.72 1.35 -14.76
CA TRP A 62 -1.77 0.50 -15.96
C TRP A 62 -0.66 0.84 -16.97
N GLY A 63 -0.43 2.14 -17.18
CA GLY A 63 0.60 2.68 -18.05
C GLY A 63 2.03 2.24 -17.73
N LEU A 64 2.27 1.70 -16.54
CA LEU A 64 3.58 1.29 -16.06
C LEU A 64 3.76 -0.23 -15.98
N LEU A 65 2.76 -1.05 -16.31
CA LEU A 65 2.88 -2.50 -16.17
C LEU A 65 3.59 -3.17 -17.34
N LYS A 66 4.47 -4.12 -17.02
CA LYS A 66 5.09 -5.00 -18.02
C LYS A 66 4.07 -5.97 -18.62
N LYS A 67 4.14 -6.14 -19.94
CA LYS A 67 3.21 -6.95 -20.76
C LYS A 67 1.74 -6.69 -20.38
N ARG A 68 1.36 -5.43 -20.16
CA ARG A 68 -0.03 -5.08 -19.85
C ARG A 68 -1.00 -5.58 -20.94
N ASP A 69 -0.56 -5.63 -22.19
CA ASP A 69 -1.40 -6.05 -23.31
C ASP A 69 -1.84 -7.51 -23.18
N SER A 70 -1.09 -8.36 -22.46
CA SER A 70 -1.52 -9.73 -22.19
C SER A 70 -2.65 -9.81 -21.15
N LEU A 71 -2.89 -8.75 -20.38
CA LEU A 71 -3.97 -8.65 -19.39
C LEU A 71 -5.27 -8.12 -20.00
N LEU A 72 -5.26 -7.76 -21.30
CA LEU A 72 -6.44 -7.32 -22.01
C LEU A 72 -7.35 -8.51 -22.33
N GLY A 73 -8.64 -8.36 -22.03
CA GLY A 73 -9.66 -9.35 -22.33
C GLY A 73 -10.93 -9.05 -21.56
N GLN A 74 -12.06 -9.44 -22.13
CA GLN A 74 -13.35 -9.43 -21.43
C GLN A 74 -13.59 -10.82 -20.85
N ASP A 75 -13.95 -10.88 -19.56
CA ASP A 75 -14.21 -12.13 -18.83
C ASP A 75 -13.08 -13.18 -18.99
N ALA A 76 -11.83 -12.70 -19.08
CA ALA A 76 -10.66 -13.51 -19.35
C ALA A 76 -9.89 -13.84 -18.08
N VAL A 77 -9.41 -15.08 -17.99
CA VAL A 77 -8.44 -15.51 -16.97
C VAL A 77 -7.07 -15.53 -17.61
N VAL A 78 -6.18 -14.64 -17.15
CA VAL A 78 -4.83 -14.51 -17.69
C VAL A 78 -3.80 -15.03 -16.68
N PRO A 79 -2.93 -15.98 -17.06
CA PRO A 79 -1.83 -16.39 -16.20
C PRO A 79 -0.79 -15.26 -16.08
N TYR A 80 -0.53 -14.83 -14.85
CA TYR A 80 0.48 -13.81 -14.55
C TYR A 80 1.67 -14.41 -13.81
N HIS A 81 2.87 -14.35 -14.42
CA HIS A 81 4.09 -14.93 -13.87
C HIS A 81 5.14 -13.84 -13.56
N PRO A 82 5.17 -13.26 -12.34
CA PRO A 82 6.06 -12.15 -12.00
C PRO A 82 7.54 -12.44 -12.25
N HIS A 83 7.97 -13.69 -12.06
CA HIS A 83 9.35 -14.12 -12.21
C HIS A 83 9.80 -14.22 -13.67
N SER A 84 8.84 -14.24 -14.62
CA SER A 84 9.15 -14.27 -16.06
C SER A 84 9.56 -12.90 -16.62
N PHE A 85 9.41 -11.84 -15.82
CA PHE A 85 9.76 -10.48 -16.23
C PHE A 85 11.17 -10.12 -15.76
N SER A 86 11.98 -9.55 -16.67
CA SER A 86 13.26 -8.96 -16.30
C SER A 86 13.07 -7.93 -15.17
N PRO A 87 13.93 -7.87 -14.15
CA PRO A 87 13.86 -6.81 -13.13
C PRO A 87 14.35 -5.46 -13.66
N LYS A 88 14.99 -5.42 -14.83
CA LYS A 88 15.54 -4.19 -15.44
C LYS A 88 14.48 -3.44 -16.25
N GLY A 89 14.62 -2.12 -16.33
CA GLY A 89 13.79 -1.24 -17.16
C GLY A 89 12.80 -0.39 -16.37
N ARG A 90 12.12 0.51 -17.08
CA ARG A 90 11.23 1.54 -16.50
C ARG A 90 9.88 1.01 -16.04
N PHE A 91 9.43 -0.11 -16.60
CA PHE A 91 8.13 -0.71 -16.30
C PHE A 91 8.18 -1.62 -15.08
N ALA A 92 7.04 -1.76 -14.43
CA ALA A 92 6.84 -2.42 -13.16
C ALA A 92 6.15 -3.79 -13.30
N VAL A 93 6.32 -4.63 -12.28
CA VAL A 93 5.74 -5.97 -12.18
C VAL A 93 4.83 -5.98 -10.96
N LEU A 94 3.63 -6.56 -11.07
CA LEU A 94 2.69 -6.74 -9.97
C LEU A 94 3.22 -7.76 -8.96
N ASN A 95 2.85 -7.59 -7.69
CA ASN A 95 3.23 -8.47 -6.61
C ASN A 95 2.22 -9.61 -6.42
N ASN A 96 2.63 -10.87 -6.61
CA ASN A 96 1.75 -12.04 -6.53
C ASN A 96 1.23 -12.40 -5.13
N ARG A 97 1.45 -11.56 -4.11
CA ARG A 97 0.89 -11.75 -2.75
C ARG A 97 -0.26 -10.79 -2.46
N HIS A 98 -0.77 -10.10 -3.46
CA HIS A 98 -1.99 -9.31 -3.36
C HIS A 98 -3.23 -10.15 -3.69
N SER A 99 -4.31 -9.96 -2.93
CA SER A 99 -5.60 -10.61 -3.17
C SER A 99 -6.30 -10.00 -4.39
N TYR A 100 -6.25 -8.67 -4.51
CA TYR A 100 -6.94 -7.91 -5.55
C TYR A 100 -6.03 -6.82 -6.12
N PHE A 101 -6.34 -6.40 -7.34
CA PHE A 101 -5.69 -5.28 -8.00
C PHE A 101 -6.71 -4.32 -8.60
N LEU A 102 -6.43 -3.02 -8.45
CA LEU A 102 -7.05 -1.95 -9.22
C LEU A 102 -5.98 -1.40 -10.18
N LEU A 103 -6.15 -1.67 -11.47
CA LEU A 103 -5.23 -1.22 -12.50
C LEU A 103 -5.73 0.10 -13.07
N VAL A 104 -5.02 1.19 -12.78
CA VAL A 104 -5.50 2.55 -13.02
C VAL A 104 -4.97 3.07 -14.34
N ASP A 105 -5.86 3.30 -15.28
CA ASP A 105 -5.53 3.86 -16.59
C ASP A 105 -5.86 5.36 -16.67
N ASN A 106 -4.99 6.10 -17.35
CA ASN A 106 -5.17 7.50 -17.70
C ASN A 106 -4.82 7.77 -19.18
N GLY A 107 -4.71 6.71 -19.99
CA GLY A 107 -4.37 6.77 -21.41
C GLY A 107 -2.87 6.95 -21.69
N THR A 108 -2.02 7.16 -20.67
CA THR A 108 -0.58 7.41 -20.86
C THR A 108 0.26 6.15 -20.65
N ILE A 109 1.49 6.16 -21.19
CA ILE A 109 2.47 5.08 -21.03
C ILE A 109 3.68 5.59 -20.26
N GLY A 110 4.12 4.82 -19.26
CA GLY A 110 5.32 5.10 -18.48
C GLY A 110 5.22 6.30 -17.52
N ARG A 111 4.02 6.86 -17.31
CA ARG A 111 3.78 7.96 -16.38
C ARG A 111 3.21 7.45 -15.06
N TYR A 112 3.68 8.04 -13.97
CA TYR A 112 3.20 7.80 -12.61
C TYR A 112 2.08 8.77 -12.27
N GLY A 113 1.25 8.44 -11.26
CA GLY A 113 0.38 9.39 -10.59
C GLY A 113 -1.12 9.13 -10.74
N ALA A 114 -1.55 8.40 -11.77
CA ALA A 114 -2.96 8.04 -11.94
C ALA A 114 -3.48 7.23 -10.73
N ASP A 115 -2.66 6.28 -10.28
CA ASP A 115 -2.87 5.46 -9.09
C ASP A 115 -2.97 6.27 -7.79
N VAL A 116 -2.17 7.34 -7.68
CA VAL A 116 -2.16 8.24 -6.49
C VAL A 116 -3.48 9.00 -6.39
N ILE A 117 -4.00 9.51 -7.51
CA ILE A 117 -5.27 10.24 -7.55
C ILE A 117 -6.43 9.31 -7.22
N LEU A 118 -6.48 8.13 -7.85
CA LEU A 118 -7.54 7.15 -7.58
C LEU A 118 -7.50 6.71 -6.11
N ARG A 119 -6.31 6.39 -5.58
CA ARG A 119 -6.12 5.99 -4.20
C ARG A 119 -6.70 7.04 -3.24
N LYS A 120 -6.33 8.31 -3.40
CA LYS A 120 -6.80 9.39 -2.52
C LYS A 120 -8.33 9.48 -2.52
N ARG A 121 -8.95 9.44 -3.71
CA ARG A 121 -10.42 9.47 -3.85
C ARG A 121 -11.09 8.25 -3.23
N LEU A 122 -10.50 7.06 -3.41
CA LEU A 122 -11.01 5.82 -2.84
C LEU A 122 -10.91 5.82 -1.31
N GLU A 123 -9.77 6.22 -0.75
CA GLU A 123 -9.55 6.29 0.69
C GLU A 123 -10.49 7.32 1.35
N SER A 124 -10.68 8.50 0.75
CA SER A 124 -11.68 9.49 1.19
C SER A 124 -13.11 8.94 1.11
N TYR A 125 -13.46 8.30 0.00
CA TYR A 125 -14.80 7.72 -0.15
C TYR A 125 -15.08 6.63 0.90
N ILE A 126 -14.09 5.78 1.20
CA ILE A 126 -14.22 4.73 2.23
C ILE A 126 -14.35 5.37 3.62
N SER A 127 -13.57 6.41 3.92
CA SER A 127 -13.61 7.06 5.24
C SER A 127 -14.89 7.86 5.47
N GLU A 128 -15.47 8.45 4.42
CA GLU A 128 -16.73 9.19 4.48
C GLU A 128 -17.95 8.28 4.40
N LYS A 129 -17.81 7.10 3.78
CA LYS A 129 -18.84 6.07 3.76
C LYS A 129 -19.15 5.61 5.18
N ARG A 130 -20.27 6.13 5.69
CA ARG A 130 -21.04 5.49 6.75
C ARG A 130 -21.66 4.23 6.17
N THR A 131 -21.08 3.05 6.38
CA THR A 131 -21.86 1.81 6.17
C THR A 131 -21.14 0.55 6.65
N LEU A 132 -21.82 -0.16 7.55
CA LEU A 132 -22.17 -1.59 7.51
C LEU A 132 -23.17 -1.85 8.67
N GLY A 133 -24.47 -2.03 8.37
CA GLY A 133 -25.56 -2.22 9.37
C GLY A 133 -26.19 -0.92 9.92
N ASN A 134 -27.08 -1.02 10.91
CA ASN A 134 -27.80 0.10 11.60
C ASN A 134 -26.87 1.08 12.36
N GLY A 135 -25.57 1.12 12.05
CA GLY A 135 -24.57 1.91 12.77
C GLY A 135 -24.28 3.26 12.11
N THR A 136 -24.01 4.27 12.94
CA THR A 136 -23.69 5.65 12.57
C THR A 136 -22.19 5.93 12.32
N ARG A 137 -21.34 4.90 12.32
CA ARG A 137 -19.87 5.04 12.33
C ARG A 137 -19.25 4.89 10.93
N SER A 138 -18.25 5.73 10.65
CA SER A 138 -17.41 5.66 9.45
C SER A 138 -16.34 4.57 9.55
N VAL A 139 -15.81 4.14 8.40
CA VAL A 139 -14.68 3.20 8.35
C VAL A 139 -13.37 3.97 8.62
N PRO A 140 -12.62 3.65 9.68
CA PRO A 140 -11.36 4.35 9.95
C PRO A 140 -10.27 3.97 8.95
N VAL A 141 -9.56 4.96 8.44
CA VAL A 141 -8.39 4.80 7.56
C VAL A 141 -7.15 5.25 8.33
N VAL A 142 -6.06 4.48 8.23
CA VAL A 142 -4.77 4.79 8.86
C VAL A 142 -3.67 4.66 7.82
N CYS A 143 -2.78 5.64 7.75
CA CYS A 143 -1.59 5.59 6.90
C CYS A 143 -0.41 5.00 7.69
N VAL A 144 0.35 4.08 7.09
CA VAL A 144 1.58 3.55 7.70
C VAL A 144 2.75 3.84 6.78
N VAL A 145 3.76 4.53 7.31
CA VAL A 145 4.94 4.97 6.55
C VAL A 145 6.14 4.14 6.95
N VAL A 146 6.76 3.53 5.95
CA VAL A 146 8.01 2.78 6.09
C VAL A 146 8.95 3.25 5.00
N GLU A 147 10.11 3.73 5.40
CA GLU A 147 11.02 4.46 4.53
C GLU A 147 10.32 5.64 3.81
N GLY A 148 10.45 5.70 2.47
CA GLY A 148 9.80 6.70 1.63
C GLY A 148 10.78 7.57 0.84
N GLY A 149 10.23 8.38 -0.05
CA GLY A 149 10.95 9.43 -0.79
C GLY A 149 10.29 10.79 -0.54
N THR A 150 10.65 11.81 -1.32
CA THR A 150 10.07 13.16 -1.20
C THR A 150 8.54 13.15 -1.35
N CYS A 151 7.99 12.36 -2.28
CA CYS A 151 6.55 12.21 -2.44
C CYS A 151 5.86 11.64 -1.19
N THR A 152 6.57 10.89 -0.35
CA THR A 152 6.02 10.36 0.92
C THR A 152 5.74 11.48 1.91
N ILE A 153 6.61 12.50 1.99
CA ILE A 153 6.39 13.67 2.87
C ILE A 153 5.11 14.39 2.45
N LYS A 154 4.93 14.62 1.14
CA LYS A 154 3.69 15.23 0.62
C LYS A 154 2.46 14.37 0.89
N ALA A 155 2.56 13.05 0.77
CA ALA A 155 1.46 12.13 1.07
C ALA A 155 1.09 12.16 2.57
N VAL A 156 2.07 12.24 3.46
CA VAL A 156 1.85 12.38 4.91
C VAL A 156 1.18 13.71 5.24
N TYR A 157 1.67 14.81 4.66
CA TYR A 157 1.04 16.12 4.78
C TYR A 157 -0.44 16.07 4.34
N ASP A 158 -0.71 15.48 3.17
CA ASP A 158 -2.08 15.31 2.68
C ASP A 158 -2.95 14.50 3.66
N CYS A 159 -2.43 13.41 4.24
CA CYS A 159 -3.16 12.61 5.23
C CYS A 159 -3.58 13.44 6.46
N VAL A 160 -2.65 14.23 7.02
CA VAL A 160 -2.91 14.99 8.25
C VAL A 160 -3.70 16.28 8.01
N CYS A 161 -3.69 16.82 6.79
CA CYS A 161 -4.44 18.01 6.41
C CYS A 161 -5.83 17.71 5.81
N MET A 162 -6.14 16.45 5.50
CA MET A 162 -7.47 16.05 5.02
C MET A 162 -8.56 16.24 6.10
N SER A 163 -9.81 16.32 5.64
CA SER A 163 -11.00 16.31 6.51
C SER A 163 -11.91 15.15 6.11
N PRO A 164 -12.11 14.12 6.96
CA PRO A 164 -11.46 13.92 8.26
C PRO A 164 -9.96 13.61 8.12
N ARG A 165 -9.17 13.96 9.15
CA ARG A 165 -7.72 13.71 9.18
C ARG A 165 -7.45 12.20 9.20
N VAL A 166 -6.50 11.75 8.40
CA VAL A 166 -6.02 10.36 8.42
C VAL A 166 -4.82 10.27 9.36
N PRO A 167 -4.92 9.53 10.49
CA PRO A 167 -3.77 9.33 11.38
C PRO A 167 -2.65 8.57 10.64
N VAL A 168 -1.42 8.96 10.94
CA VAL A 168 -0.21 8.42 10.30
C VAL A 168 0.69 7.75 11.34
N VAL A 169 1.06 6.50 11.09
CA VAL A 169 2.04 5.75 11.89
C VAL A 169 3.37 5.76 11.15
N ILE A 170 4.38 6.40 11.74
CA ILE A 170 5.73 6.46 11.19
C ILE A 170 6.57 5.32 11.78
N CYS A 171 7.23 4.54 10.92
CA CYS A 171 8.17 3.50 11.34
C CYS A 171 9.56 4.11 11.50
N ASP A 172 9.87 4.61 12.69
CA ASP A 172 11.19 5.16 13.02
C ASP A 172 12.33 4.13 12.86
N GLY A 173 13.51 4.58 12.43
CA GLY A 173 14.67 3.78 12.07
C GLY A 173 14.48 2.96 10.78
N SER A 174 13.43 3.23 10.00
CA SER A 174 13.23 2.57 8.71
C SER A 174 14.08 3.19 7.61
N GLY A 175 14.41 4.47 7.69
CA GLY A 175 15.24 5.22 6.76
C GLY A 175 14.51 6.34 6.01
N ARG A 176 15.27 7.21 5.35
CA ARG A 176 14.77 8.21 4.37
C ARG A 176 13.66 9.10 4.96
N ALA A 177 12.53 9.26 4.26
CA ALA A 177 11.46 10.17 4.66
C ALA A 177 10.85 9.84 6.02
N ALA A 178 10.73 8.55 6.38
CA ALA A 178 10.20 8.13 7.68
C ALA A 178 11.04 8.66 8.84
N ASP A 179 12.37 8.53 8.76
CA ASP A 179 13.26 8.98 9.84
C ASP A 179 13.30 10.52 9.93
N LEU A 180 13.22 11.22 8.80
CA LEU A 180 13.10 12.68 8.79
C LEU A 180 11.80 13.13 9.48
N LEU A 181 10.67 12.48 9.18
CA LEU A 181 9.39 12.78 9.81
C LEU A 181 9.37 12.43 11.30
N ALA A 182 9.98 11.30 11.68
CA ALA A 182 10.10 10.88 13.07
C ALA A 182 10.97 11.85 13.88
N PHE A 183 12.12 12.26 13.32
CA PHE A 183 12.99 13.27 13.91
C PHE A 183 12.25 14.60 14.06
N ALA A 184 11.60 15.09 12.99
CA ALA A 184 10.86 16.34 13.04
C ALA A 184 9.77 16.32 14.13
N HIS A 185 9.00 15.23 14.24
CA HIS A 185 7.99 15.07 15.28
C HIS A 185 8.57 15.05 16.70
N GLN A 186 9.81 14.61 16.89
CA GLN A 186 10.44 14.55 18.22
C GLN A 186 11.10 15.86 18.65
N TYR A 187 11.67 16.61 17.71
CA TYR A 187 12.59 17.71 18.03
C TYR A 187 12.12 19.09 17.56
N VAL A 188 11.22 19.19 16.58
CA VAL A 188 10.72 20.48 16.11
C VAL A 188 9.69 21.00 17.12
N GLN A 189 9.92 22.20 17.62
CA GLN A 189 9.03 22.88 18.56
C GLN A 189 8.08 23.81 17.79
N GLU A 190 7.14 24.46 18.48
CA GLU A 190 6.17 25.34 17.80
C GLU A 190 6.82 26.54 17.09
N ASP A 191 8.07 26.87 17.42
CA ASP A 191 8.88 27.95 16.84
C ASP A 191 9.80 27.51 15.68
N GLY A 192 9.85 26.21 15.36
CA GLY A 192 10.64 25.65 14.26
C GLY A 192 11.95 25.01 14.71
#